data_AF-B3NCS0-F1
#
_entry.id   AF-B3NCS0-F1
#
_cell.length_a   1.000
_cell.length_b   1.000
_cell.length_c   1.000
_cell.angle_alpha   90.00
_cell.angle_beta   90.00
_cell.angle_gamma   90.00
#
_symmetry.space_group_name_H-M   'P 1'
#
loop_
_entity.id
_entity.type
_entity.pdbx_description
1 polymer ?
#
loop_
_entity_poly.entity_id
_entity_poly.type
_entity_poly.pdbx_seq_one_letter_code
_entity_poly.pdbx_strand_id
1 'polypeptide(L)'
;MPAKRRTAASTSQNSDSPLSPRTDPAYQEKRKKNNEAVQRTREKTKKSAEERKKRIDELRRQNDTLKVQIEESQKHISTLRDLIIQGEKTEDGHRIIEEILAGPDPKDD
;
A
#
# COMPACT_ATOMS: atom_id res chain seq x y z
N MET A 1 -6.26 20.84 -22.83
CA MET A 1 -6.30 20.09 -24.11
C MET A 1 -5.22 19.01 -24.10
N PRO A 2 -5.50 17.70 -24.06
CA PRO A 2 -4.47 16.69 -24.24
C PRO A 2 -4.42 16.21 -25.72
N ALA A 3 -3.23 16.21 -26.31
CA ALA A 3 -3.03 15.82 -27.71
C ALA A 3 -3.05 14.29 -27.87
N LYS A 4 -3.95 13.77 -28.71
CA LYS A 4 -3.99 12.37 -29.17
C LYS A 4 -2.79 12.11 -30.09
N ARG A 5 -1.76 11.43 -29.58
CA ARG A 5 -0.68 10.87 -30.41
C ARG A 5 -1.22 9.67 -31.20
N ARG A 6 -1.49 9.85 -32.49
CA ARG A 6 -1.75 8.76 -33.43
C ARG A 6 -0.42 8.03 -33.69
N THR A 7 -0.26 6.83 -33.15
CA THR A 7 0.81 5.93 -33.61
C THR A 7 0.37 5.36 -34.95
N ALA A 8 1.00 5.81 -36.04
CA ALA A 8 0.79 5.25 -37.36
C ALA A 8 1.07 3.73 -37.32
N ALA A 9 0.07 2.92 -37.65
CA ALA A 9 0.26 1.51 -37.92
C ALA A 9 1.12 1.40 -39.17
N SER A 10 2.42 1.10 -38.99
CA SER A 10 3.31 0.84 -40.12
C SER A 10 3.00 -0.54 -40.67
N THR A 11 2.33 -0.54 -41.83
CA THR A 11 2.17 -1.64 -42.77
C THR A 11 3.39 -2.58 -42.78
N SER A 12 3.16 -3.82 -42.34
CA SER A 12 4.10 -4.93 -42.49
C SER A 12 4.04 -5.42 -43.94
N GLN A 13 4.93 -4.91 -44.79
CA GLN A 13 5.22 -5.54 -46.08
C GLN A 13 6.72 -5.84 -46.16
N ASN A 14 7.01 -7.14 -46.19
CA ASN A 14 8.18 -7.83 -46.72
C ASN A 14 9.53 -7.08 -46.62
N SER A 15 10.32 -7.41 -45.61
CA SER A 15 11.69 -6.89 -45.45
C SER A 15 12.70 -8.01 -45.15
N ASP A 16 12.60 -9.13 -45.85
CA ASP A 16 13.57 -10.23 -45.77
C ASP A 16 14.59 -10.17 -46.93
N SER A 17 14.99 -8.94 -47.28
CA SER A 17 16.18 -8.73 -48.10
C SER A 17 17.42 -8.83 -47.21
N PRO A 18 18.51 -9.46 -47.65
CA PRO A 18 19.74 -9.63 -46.85
C PRO A 18 20.43 -8.31 -46.47
N LEU A 19 20.05 -7.18 -47.11
CA LEU A 19 20.46 -5.81 -46.78
C LEU A 19 19.51 -5.09 -45.80
N SER A 20 18.51 -5.78 -45.25
CA SER A 20 17.58 -5.21 -44.27
C SER A 20 18.34 -4.92 -42.98
N PRO A 21 18.18 -3.73 -42.36
CA PRO A 21 18.74 -3.46 -41.04
C PRO A 21 18.33 -4.50 -39.99
N ARG A 22 17.26 -5.27 -40.23
CA ARG A 22 16.76 -6.32 -39.32
C ARG A 22 17.63 -7.59 -39.33
N THR A 23 18.41 -7.84 -40.37
CA THR A 23 19.32 -9.00 -40.49
C THR A 23 20.75 -8.67 -40.05
N ASP A 24 21.09 -7.39 -39.88
CA ASP A 24 22.38 -6.95 -39.32
C ASP A 24 22.51 -7.39 -37.84
N PRO A 25 23.54 -8.17 -37.48
CA PRO A 25 23.79 -8.61 -36.10
C PRO A 25 23.86 -7.45 -35.10
N ALA A 26 24.48 -6.33 -35.46
CA ALA A 26 24.62 -5.17 -34.57
C ALA A 26 23.27 -4.51 -34.25
N TYR A 27 22.34 -4.50 -35.21
CA TYR A 27 20.97 -4.05 -34.99
C TYR A 27 20.19 -5.01 -34.09
N GLN A 28 20.32 -6.33 -34.32
CA GLN A 28 19.62 -7.35 -33.52
C GLN A 28 20.02 -7.29 -32.04
N GLU A 29 21.32 -7.14 -31.75
CA GLU A 29 21.80 -6.97 -30.37
C GLU A 29 21.23 -5.72 -29.70
N LYS A 30 21.20 -4.58 -30.39
CA LYS A 30 20.60 -3.34 -29.88
C LYS A 30 19.11 -3.51 -29.60
N ARG A 31 18.37 -4.18 -30.48
CA ARG A 31 16.94 -4.47 -30.27
C ARG A 31 16.70 -5.43 -29.12
N LYS A 32 17.53 -6.48 -28.99
CA LYS A 32 17.46 -7.41 -27.85
C LYS A 32 17.68 -6.66 -26.54
N LYS A 33 18.74 -5.85 -26.42
CA LYS A 33 19.02 -5.01 -25.24
C LYS A 33 17.88 -4.04 -24.93
N ASN A 34 17.29 -3.41 -25.94
CA ASN A 34 16.16 -2.51 -25.76
C ASN A 34 14.91 -3.25 -25.27
N ASN A 35 14.58 -4.40 -25.87
CA ASN A 35 13.43 -5.20 -25.46
C ASN A 35 13.59 -5.66 -24.00
N GLU A 36 14.78 -6.10 -23.61
CA GLU A 36 15.08 -6.44 -22.21
C GLU A 36 14.92 -5.22 -21.29
N ALA A 37 15.42 -4.04 -21.66
CA ALA A 37 15.28 -2.82 -20.86
C ALA A 37 13.80 -2.40 -20.71
N VAL A 38 13.01 -2.52 -21.78
CA VAL A 38 11.56 -2.24 -21.76
C VAL A 38 10.85 -3.25 -20.84
N GLN A 39 11.18 -4.53 -20.95
CA GLN A 39 10.60 -5.56 -20.09
C GLN A 39 10.91 -5.28 -18.61
N ARG A 40 12.18 -5.04 -18.27
CA ARG A 40 12.59 -4.66 -16.90
C ARG A 40 11.85 -3.43 -16.39
N THR A 41 11.64 -2.42 -17.25
CA THR A 41 10.92 -1.20 -16.88
C THR A 41 9.45 -1.50 -16.57
N ARG A 42 8.78 -2.28 -17.42
CA ARG A 42 7.38 -2.70 -17.20
C ARG A 42 7.22 -3.50 -15.92
N GLU A 43 8.10 -4.46 -15.68
CA GLU A 43 8.12 -5.27 -14.47
C GLU A 43 8.35 -4.41 -13.22
N LYS A 44 9.29 -3.47 -13.26
CA LYS A 44 9.53 -2.51 -12.17
C LYS A 44 8.30 -1.66 -11.87
N THR A 45 7.62 -1.13 -12.90
CA THR A 45 6.40 -0.34 -12.72
C THR A 45 5.27 -1.19 -12.13
N LYS A 46 5.09 -2.42 -12.63
CA LYS A 46 4.09 -3.37 -12.11
C LYS A 46 4.37 -3.68 -10.63
N LYS A 47 5.61 -4.04 -10.29
CA LYS A 47 6.02 -4.33 -8.92
C LYS A 47 5.80 -3.13 -8.00
N SER A 48 6.18 -1.92 -8.42
CA SER A 48 5.95 -0.70 -7.63
C SER A 48 4.46 -0.42 -7.40
N ALA A 49 3.60 -0.70 -8.39
CA ALA A 49 2.16 -0.55 -8.21
C ALA A 49 1.59 -1.58 -7.22
N GLU A 50 2.05 -2.83 -7.29
CA GLU A 50 1.67 -3.89 -6.34
C GLU A 50 2.16 -3.58 -4.92
N GLU A 51 3.41 -3.13 -4.76
CA GLU A 51 3.98 -2.70 -3.47
C GLU A 51 3.19 -1.53 -2.86
N ARG A 52 2.83 -0.53 -3.67
CA ARG A 52 1.98 0.59 -3.22
C ARG A 52 0.61 0.12 -2.79
N LYS A 53 -0.04 -0.79 -3.54
CA LYS A 53 -1.33 -1.36 -3.14
C LYS A 53 -1.22 -2.10 -1.80
N LYS A 54 -0.21 -2.96 -1.65
CA LYS A 54 0.05 -3.67 -0.38
C LYS A 54 0.25 -2.69 0.78
N ARG A 55 1.00 -1.60 0.57
CA ARG A 55 1.22 -0.59 1.61
C ARG A 55 -0.06 0.14 1.99
N ILE A 56 -0.92 0.47 1.01
CA ILE A 56 -2.24 1.07 1.28
C ILE A 56 -3.10 0.11 2.10
N ASP A 57 -3.15 -1.17 1.72
CA ASP A 57 -3.96 -2.17 2.43
C ASP A 57 -3.46 -2.35 3.87
N GLU A 58 -2.15 -2.36 4.08
CA GLU A 58 -1.54 -2.41 5.42
C GLU A 58 -1.90 -1.19 6.26
N LEU A 59 -1.72 0.02 5.71
CA LEU A 59 -2.04 1.27 6.41
C LEU A 59 -3.54 1.39 6.77
N ARG A 60 -4.43 0.79 5.96
CA ARG A 60 -5.86 0.73 6.26
C ARG A 60 -6.13 -0.15 7.46
N ARG A 61 -5.55 -1.36 7.50
CA ARG A 61 -5.68 -2.25 8.67
C ARG A 61 -5.17 -1.60 9.94
N GLN A 62 -3.98 -0.99 9.87
CA GLN A 62 -3.40 -0.27 11.02
C GLN A 62 -4.31 0.88 11.48
N ASN A 63 -4.89 1.64 10.55
CA ASN A 63 -5.86 2.68 10.90
C ASN A 63 -7.10 2.12 11.61
N ASP A 64 -7.64 1.01 11.13
CA ASP A 64 -8.82 0.42 11.73
C ASP A 64 -8.53 -0.12 13.14
N THR A 65 -7.37 -0.75 13.35
CA THR A 65 -6.90 -1.12 14.70
C THR A 65 -6.75 0.10 15.62
N LEU A 66 -6.10 1.17 15.14
CA LEU A 66 -5.92 2.39 15.92
C LEU A 66 -7.26 3.06 16.27
N LYS A 67 -8.25 3.04 15.37
CA LYS A 67 -9.59 3.57 15.68
C LYS A 67 -10.27 2.79 16.80
N VAL A 68 -10.18 1.45 16.78
CA VAL A 68 -10.74 0.61 17.84
C VAL A 68 -10.09 0.95 19.18
N GLN A 69 -8.77 1.08 19.22
CA GLN A 69 -8.03 1.47 20.44
C GLN A 69 -8.42 2.87 20.94
N ILE A 70 -8.62 3.83 20.04
CA ILE A 70 -9.09 5.17 20.40
C ILE A 70 -10.50 5.11 20.99
N GLU A 71 -11.42 4.39 20.37
CA GLU A 71 -12.80 4.24 20.86
C GLU A 71 -12.84 3.55 22.23
N GLU A 72 -12.00 2.54 22.44
CA GLU A 72 -11.86 1.85 23.74
C GLU A 72 -11.30 2.80 24.81
N SER A 73 -10.23 3.53 24.50
CA SER A 73 -9.65 4.52 25.41
C SER A 73 -10.66 5.63 25.77
N GLN A 74 -11.47 6.07 24.81
CA GLN A 74 -12.54 7.04 25.07
C GLN A 74 -13.61 6.49 26.01
N LYS A 75 -14.00 5.21 25.87
CA LYS A 75 -14.91 4.55 26.80
C LYS A 75 -14.30 4.48 28.20
N HIS A 76 -13.06 4.04 28.33
CA HIS A 76 -12.36 3.97 29.62
C HIS A 76 -12.32 5.35 30.32
N ILE A 77 -11.98 6.41 29.58
CA ILE A 77 -12.00 7.79 30.12
C ILE A 77 -13.41 8.20 30.55
N SER A 78 -14.44 7.89 29.77
CA SER A 78 -15.83 8.21 30.14
C SER A 78 -16.24 7.49 31.43
N THR A 79 -15.96 6.19 31.54
CA THR A 79 -16.26 5.40 32.73
C THR A 79 -15.54 5.95 33.96
N LEU A 80 -14.24 6.26 33.84
CA LEU A 80 -13.48 6.87 34.93
C LEU A 80 -14.04 8.24 35.33
N ARG A 81 -14.45 9.06 34.35
CA ARG A 81 -15.08 10.36 34.60
C ARG A 81 -16.40 10.20 35.36
N ASP A 82 -17.23 9.25 34.96
CA ASP A 82 -18.52 8.99 35.58
C ASP A 82 -18.34 8.49 37.03
N LEU A 83 -17.38 7.58 37.27
CA LEU A 83 -16.99 7.12 38.62
C LEU A 83 -16.53 8.27 39.53
N ILE A 84 -15.70 9.18 39.02
CA ILE A 84 -15.21 10.35 39.78
C ILE A 84 -16.36 11.32 40.08
N ILE A 85 -17.25 11.58 39.12
CA ILE A 85 -18.38 12.52 39.29
C ILE A 85 -19.43 11.95 40.24
N GLN A 86 -19.72 10.65 40.17
CA GLN A 86 -20.68 9.98 41.04
C GLN A 86 -20.17 9.78 42.48
N GLY A 87 -18.87 9.95 42.72
CA GLY A 87 -18.28 9.91 44.06
C GLY A 87 -18.28 8.52 44.69
N GLU A 88 -18.44 7.46 43.90
CA GLU A 88 -18.56 6.10 44.41
C GLU A 88 -17.18 5.51 44.75
N LYS A 89 -16.82 5.58 46.03
CA LYS A 89 -15.84 4.68 46.65
C LYS A 89 -16.49 3.32 46.93
N THR A 90 -17.11 2.72 45.91
CA THR A 90 -17.65 1.36 46.00
C THR A 90 -16.53 0.38 45.66
N GLU A 91 -16.47 -0.76 46.35
CA GLU A 91 -15.51 -1.85 46.07
C GLU A 91 -15.52 -2.26 44.59
N ASP A 92 -16.67 -2.14 43.92
CA ASP A 92 -16.85 -2.42 42.50
C ASP A 92 -16.14 -1.39 41.60
N GLY A 93 -16.10 -0.11 42.01
CA GLY A 93 -15.34 0.92 41.30
C GLY A 93 -13.84 0.63 41.29
N HIS A 94 -13.30 0.09 42.39
CA HIS A 94 -11.89 -0.33 42.45
C HIS A 94 -11.59 -1.50 41.52
N ARG A 95 -12.47 -2.50 41.40
CA ARG A 95 -12.30 -3.60 40.45
C ARG A 95 -12.29 -3.13 39.00
N ILE A 96 -13.19 -2.22 38.63
CA ILE A 96 -13.28 -1.67 37.27
C ILE A 96 -12.01 -0.87 36.93
N ILE A 97 -11.47 -0.10 37.88
CA ILE A 97 -10.21 0.63 37.70
C ILE A 97 -9.04 -0.34 37.45
N GLU A 98 -8.93 -1.41 38.23
CA GLU A 98 -7.89 -2.42 38.04
C GLU A 98 -8.00 -3.14 36.70
N GLU A 99 -9.22 -3.45 36.24
CA GLU A 99 -9.44 -4.05 34.91
C GLU A 99 -9.02 -3.11 33.77
N ILE A 100 -9.32 -1.81 33.89
CA ILE A 100 -8.89 -0.79 32.92
C ILE A 100 -7.36 -0.63 32.92
N LEU A 101 -6.72 -0.68 34.10
CA LEU A 101 -5.25 -0.57 34.23
C LEU A 101 -4.51 -1.83 33.79
N ALA A 102 -5.13 -3.01 33.91
CA ALA A 102 -4.59 -4.29 33.47
C ALA A 102 -4.85 -4.59 31.99
N GLY A 103 -5.64 -3.75 31.31
CA GLY A 103 -5.82 -3.80 29.86
C GLY A 103 -4.49 -3.62 29.12
N PRO A 104 -4.30 -4.27 27.96
CA PRO A 104 -3.02 -4.25 27.24
C PRO A 104 -2.61 -2.82 26.89
N ASP A 105 -1.40 -2.45 27.34
CA ASP A 105 -0.82 -1.14 27.09
C ASP A 105 -0.50 -1.04 25.59
N PRO A 106 -0.84 0.07 24.89
CA PRO A 106 -0.64 0.22 23.44
C PRO A 106 0.83 0.23 22.97
N LYS A 107 1.77 -0.15 23.84
CA LYS A 107 3.20 -0.27 23.57
C LYS A 107 3.71 -1.72 23.47
N ASP A 108 2.84 -2.71 23.68
CA ASP A 108 3.24 -4.13 23.72
C ASP A 108 3.16 -4.88 22.37
N ASP A 109 2.97 -4.17 21.25
CA ASP A 109 3.12 -4.68 19.86
C ASP A 109 4.02 -3.77 18.99
#